data_AF-A0A3D1JTG8-F1
#
_entry.id   AF-A0A3D1JTG8-F1
#
_cell.length_a   1.000
_cell.length_b   1.000
_cell.length_c   1.000
_cell.angle_alpha   90.00
_cell.angle_beta   90.00
_cell.angle_gamma   90.00
#
_symmetry.space_group_name_H-M   'P 1'
#
loop_
_entity.id
_entity.type
_entity.pdbx_description
1 polymer ?
#
loop_
_entity_poly.entity_id
_entity_poly.type
_entity_poly.pdbx_seq_one_letter_code
_entity_poly.pdbx_strand_id
1 'polypeptide(L)' 'QKMYRYHTGYIGGLKETQYKKLMAEKPEFAVYNAVKGMLPKNSLGRKMIKKLRVYAGPEHNQQAQQPVELKF' A
#
# COMPACT_ATOMS: atom_id res chain seq x y z
N GLN A 1 15.97 -0.26 12.16
CA GLN A 1 14.65 0.40 12.22
C GLN A 1 14.26 0.84 10.81
N LYS A 2 13.06 0.50 10.30
CA LYS A 2 12.68 0.76 8.90
C LYS A 2 12.20 2.21 8.73
N MET A 3 12.71 2.92 7.74
CA MET A 3 12.28 4.27 7.35
C MET A 3 11.64 4.22 5.96
N TYR A 4 10.51 4.90 5.80
CA TYR A 4 9.91 5.18 4.50
C TYR A 4 10.45 6.52 3.99
N ARG A 5 11.14 6.48 2.86
CA ARG A 5 11.74 7.68 2.24
C ARG A 5 11.09 7.93 0.89
N TYR A 6 10.74 9.17 0.62
CA TYR A 6 10.28 9.60 -0.70
C TYR A 6 10.74 11.03 -0.98
N HIS A 7 10.90 11.36 -2.25
CA HIS A 7 11.32 12.69 -2.68
C HIS A 7 10.16 13.39 -3.38
N THR A 8 9.95 14.67 -3.08
CA THR A 8 8.85 15.45 -3.68
C THR A 8 9.17 16.00 -5.07
N GLY A 9 10.44 16.01 -5.46
CA GLY A 9 10.92 16.54 -6.75
C GLY A 9 11.49 17.96 -6.67
N TYR A 10 11.34 18.66 -5.54
CA TYR A 10 11.93 19.98 -5.30
C TYR A 10 13.29 19.88 -4.60
N ILE A 11 14.13 20.91 -4.70
CA ILE A 11 15.42 21.00 -3.98
C ILE A 11 15.15 20.90 -2.47
N GLY A 12 15.85 19.99 -1.79
CA GLY A 12 15.64 19.70 -0.37
C GLY A 12 14.35 18.92 -0.06
N GLY A 13 13.66 18.39 -1.08
CA GLY A 13 12.37 17.71 -0.96
C GLY A 13 12.41 16.27 -0.45
N LEU A 14 13.48 15.84 0.22
CA LEU A 14 13.57 14.50 0.80
C LEU A 14 12.74 14.42 2.08
N LYS A 15 11.76 13.52 2.10
CA LYS A 15 10.91 13.26 3.26
C LYS A 15 11.20 11.87 3.79
N GLU A 16 11.45 11.79 5.09
CA GLU A 16 11.64 10.54 5.81
C GLU A 16 10.58 10.38 6.89
N THR A 17 9.89 9.25 6.87
CA THR A 17 8.88 8.90 7.88
C THR A 17 9.24 7.56 8.48
N GLN A 18 9.23 7.46 9.81
CA GLN A 18 9.45 6.19 10.49
C GLN A 18 8.32 5.21 10.18
N TYR A 19 8.66 3.94 9.88
CA TYR A 19 7.65 2.96 9.46
C TYR A 19 6.59 2.69 10.53
N LYS A 20 6.95 2.81 11.81
CA LYS A 20 6.00 2.73 12.94
C LYS A 20 4.93 3.82 12.88
N LYS A 21 5.34 5.06 12.58
CA LYS A 21 4.41 6.19 12.41
C LYS A 21 3.53 5.99 11.18
N LEU A 22 4.11 5.51 10.08
CA LEU A 22 3.35 5.20 8.86
C LEU A 22 2.27 4.14 9.08
N MET A 23 2.59 3.08 9.81
CA MET A 23 1.64 2.03 10.21
C MET A 23 0.51 2.56 11.10
N ALA A 24 0.80 3.52 11.99
CA ALA A 24 -0.21 4.11 12.85
C ALA A 24 -1.14 5.08 12.09
N GLU A 25 -0.60 5.89 11.18
CA GLU A 25 -1.38 6.91 10.47
C GLU A 25 -2.08 6.37 9.22
N LYS A 26 -1.41 5.51 8.44
CA LYS A 26 -1.87 5.02 7.12
C LYS A 26 -1.43 3.56 6.89
N PRO A 27 -1.97 2.60 7.67
CA PRO A 27 -1.61 1.19 7.52
C PRO A 27 -1.94 0.64 6.13
N GLU A 28 -2.99 1.11 5.47
CA GLU A 28 -3.40 0.65 4.13
C GLU A 28 -2.33 0.97 3.09
N PHE A 29 -1.76 2.17 3.19
CA PHE A 29 -0.70 2.61 2.31
C PHE A 29 0.58 1.79 2.51
N ALA A 30 0.92 1.45 3.76
CA ALA A 30 2.10 0.66 4.07
C ALA A 30 2.05 -0.73 3.41
N VAL A 31 0.90 -1.41 3.49
CA VAL A 31 0.67 -2.72 2.87
C VAL A 31 0.61 -2.60 1.35
N TYR A 32 -0.15 -1.64 0.83
CA TYR A 32 -0.28 -1.41 -0.62
C TYR A 32 1.08 -1.15 -1.28
N ASN A 33 1.92 -0.31 -0.65
CA ASN A 33 3.25 0.00 -1.17
C ASN A 33 4.20 -1.19 -1.10
N ALA A 34 4.09 -2.05 -0.07
CA ALA A 34 4.86 -3.28 0.01
C ALA A 34 4.52 -4.24 -1.14
N VAL A 35 3.22 -4.50 -1.38
CA VAL A 35 2.77 -5.37 -2.48
C VAL A 35 3.16 -4.78 -3.84
N LYS A 36 2.98 -3.47 -4.02
CA LYS A 36 3.41 -2.78 -5.25
C LYS A 36 4.91 -2.96 -5.52
N GLY A 37 5.75 -3.00 -4.47
CA GLY A 37 7.18 -3.24 -4.59
C GLY A 37 7.54 -4.67 -5.02
N MET A 38 6.69 -5.65 -4.71
CA MET A 38 6.86 -7.06 -5.09
C MET A 38 6.37 -7.38 -6.51
N LEU A 39 5.59 -6.48 -7.13
CA LEU A 39 5.06 -6.67 -8.48
C LEU A 39 6.04 -6.21 -9.58
N PRO A 40 5.90 -6.75 -10.82
CA PRO A 40 6.67 -6.31 -11.97
C PRO A 40 6.50 -4.81 -12.26
N LYS A 41 7.61 -4.11 -12.55
CA LYS A 41 7.62 -2.66 -12.80
C LYS A 41 7.24 -2.31 -14.25
N ASN A 42 6.11 -2.82 -14.74
CA ASN A 42 5.63 -2.61 -16.11
C ASN A 42 4.15 -2.18 -16.14
N SER A 43 3.61 -1.99 -17.34
CA SER A 43 2.19 -1.63 -17.54
C SER A 43 1.23 -2.66 -16.96
N LEU A 44 1.59 -3.95 -17.03
CA LEU A 44 0.81 -5.05 -16.46
C LEU A 44 0.81 -5.00 -14.92
N GLY A 45 1.95 -4.78 -14.27
CA GLY A 45 2.03 -4.66 -12.82
C GLY A 45 1.20 -3.49 -12.29
N ARG A 46 1.15 -2.36 -13.03
CA ARG A 46 0.23 -1.24 -12.73
C ARG A 46 -1.25 -1.62 -12.87
N LYS A 47 -1.60 -2.59 -13.72
CA LYS A 47 -2.96 -3.14 -13.82
C LYS A 47 -3.24 -4.14 -12.70
N MET A 48 -2.26 -4.97 -12.33
CA MET A 48 -2.40 -5.97 -11.26
C MET A 48 -2.66 -5.32 -9.90
N ILE A 49 -1.89 -4.29 -9.54
CA ILE A 49 -2.04 -3.63 -8.24
C ILE A 49 -3.42 -2.99 -8.04
N LYS A 50 -4.11 -2.59 -9.12
CA LYS A 50 -5.47 -2.04 -9.06
C LYS A 50 -6.52 -3.05 -8.59
N LYS A 51 -6.23 -4.35 -8.68
CA LYS A 51 -7.09 -5.42 -8.17
C LYS A 51 -7.03 -5.54 -6.65
N LEU A 52 -5.94 -5.07 -6.04
CA LEU A 52 -5.77 -5.08 -4.59
C LEU A 52 -6.50 -3.89 -3.96
N ARG A 53 -7.42 -4.17 -3.05
CA ARG A 53 -8.08 -3.16 -2.21
C ARG A 53 -7.75 -3.46 -0.75
N VAL A 54 -7.11 -2.50 -0.09
CA VAL A 54 -6.65 -2.61 1.30
C VAL A 54 -7.47 -1.66 2.16
N TYR A 55 -7.95 -2.14 3.29
CA TYR A 55 -8.71 -1.38 4.29
C TYR A 55 -8.00 -1.50 5.65
N ALA A 56 -8.01 -0.43 6.45
CA ALA A 56 -7.48 -0.49 7.82
C ALA A 56 -8.42 -1.26 8.76
N GLY A 57 -9.73 -1.17 8.50
CA GLY A 57 -10.76 -1.80 9.32
C GLY A 57 -11.16 -3.18 8.81
N PRO A 58 -11.98 -3.90 9.61
CA PRO A 58 -12.52 -5.21 9.23
C PRO A 58 -13.60 -5.13 8.14
N GLU A 59 -14.19 -3.95 7.94
CA GLU A 59 -15.29 -3.75 6.99
C GLU A 59 -14.80 -3.36 5.59
N HIS A 60 -15.50 -3.85 4.57
CA HIS A 60 -15.25 -3.53 3.17
C HIS A 60 -16.56 -3.35 2.40
N ASN A 61 -16.62 -2.36 1.52
CA ASN A 61 -17.82 -2.02 0.74
C ASN A 61 -18.02 -2.93 -0.50
N GLN A 62 -17.58 -4.20 -0.47
CA GLN A 62 -17.59 -5.11 -1.63
C GLN A 62 -18.54 -6.29 -1.47
N GLN A 63 -19.62 -6.09 -0.72
CA GLN A 63 -20.63 -7.12 -0.47
C GLN A 63 -21.23 -7.67 -1.77
N ALA A 64 -21.39 -6.82 -2.79
CA ALA A 64 -21.90 -7.22 -4.11
C ALA A 64 -21.00 -8.24 -4.85
N GLN A 65 -19.71 -8.32 -4.49
CA GLN A 65 -18.75 -9.22 -5.14
C GLN A 65 -18.70 -10.61 -4.49
N GLN A 66 -19.41 -10.83 -3.38
CA GLN A 66 -19.43 -12.10 -2.63
C GLN A 66 -18.02 -12.70 -2.41
N PRO A 67 -17.11 -11.96 -1.75
CA PRO A 67 -15.74 -12.42 -1.56
C PRO A 67 -15.67 -13.67 -0.69
N VAL A 68 -14.82 -14.62 -1.09
CA VAL A 68 -14.51 -15.82 -0.32
C VAL A 68 -13.28 -15.55 0.56
N GLU A 69 -13.37 -15.90 1.83
CA GLU A 69 -12.24 -15.78 2.76
C GLU A 69 -11.11 -16.72 2.35
N LEU A 70 -9.89 -16.17 2.24
CA LEU A 70 -8.66 -16.91 2.01
C LEU A 70 -7.88 -17.00 3.32
N LYS A 71 -7.65 -18.21 3.82
CA LYS A 71 -6.75 -18.49 4.94
C LYS A 71 -5.39 -18.88 4.38
N PHE A 72 -4.33 -18.26 4.88
CA PHE A 72 -2.93 -18.51 4.47
C PHE A 72 -2.23 -19.40 5.50
#